data_AF-R9TCX2-F1
#
_entry.id   AF-R9TCX2-F1
#
_cell.length_a   1.000
_cell.length_b   1.000
_cell.length_c   1.000
_cell.angle_alpha   90.00
_cell.angle_beta   90.00
_cell.angle_gamma   90.00
#
_symmetry.space_group_name_H-M   'P 1'
#
loop_
_entity.id
_entity.type
_entity.pdbx_description
1 polymer ?
#
loop_
_entity_poly.entity_id
_entity_poly.type
_entity_poly.pdbx_seq_one_letter_code
_entity_poly.pdbx_strand_id
1 'polypeptide(L)'
;ICGICPVSHLLASAKAGDRILSVKIPAAAEKLRRLMNLGQIIQSHALSFFHLSAPDFLLGMDSDPASRNIFGAIAREPEFARGGIRLRQFGQEIIKLLGGQKIHPAWAVPGGVREPLSEEGRTHIRDRLPEVQKTVMDALARFKSLLKEYEPEAQTFGNFPSLFMGLIGKDGEWEHYDGKIRFVDSGGNIIADGLEATEYREFIAEAVEPWSYLKFPFYRPLGYPAKEDHCRIESGIYRVGPLARLNICRQIGTPLADRELREFRDRGRGTVNSSFFYHYARLIEILAAIERIEIMLEDSDLLSHHLRAKADINQLEGVGVSEAPRGTLFHHYRVDENGIIQKVNLIIATGQNNLAMNRTVAQIARHFVRGEKIPEGMLNRVEAGIRAFDPCLSCSTHAAGQMP
;
A
#
# COMPACT_ATOMS: atom_id res chain seq x y z
N ILE A 1 15.83 -0.40 -4.50
CA ILE A 1 15.22 -0.25 -3.15
C ILE A 1 14.61 -1.57 -2.67
N CYS A 2 13.56 -2.11 -3.31
CA CYS A 2 12.87 -3.32 -2.82
C CYS A 2 12.49 -4.27 -3.96
N GLY A 3 12.53 -5.58 -3.71
CA GLY A 3 12.12 -6.63 -4.65
C GLY A 3 10.60 -6.89 -4.73
N ILE A 4 9.80 -6.36 -3.79
CA ILE A 4 8.33 -6.54 -3.76
C ILE A 4 7.59 -5.37 -4.40
N CYS A 5 8.03 -4.12 -4.18
CA CYS A 5 7.42 -2.91 -4.77
C CYS A 5 8.30 -2.14 -5.76
N PRO A 6 9.03 -2.80 -6.66
CA PRO A 6 9.90 -2.11 -7.61
C PRO A 6 9.12 -1.23 -8.58
N VAL A 7 7.90 -1.62 -8.97
CA VAL A 7 7.03 -0.80 -9.84
C VAL A 7 6.67 0.51 -9.17
N SER A 8 6.29 0.51 -7.88
CA SER A 8 5.91 1.74 -7.19
C SER A 8 7.05 2.75 -7.17
N HIS A 9 8.28 2.28 -6.90
CA HIS A 9 9.48 3.12 -6.99
C HIS A 9 9.76 3.58 -8.42
N LEU A 10 9.64 2.70 -9.42
CA LEU A 10 9.83 3.05 -10.83
C LEU A 10 8.87 4.17 -11.24
N LEU A 11 7.58 4.05 -10.90
CA LEU A 11 6.57 5.03 -11.24
C LEU A 11 6.78 6.35 -10.50
N ALA A 12 7.10 6.31 -9.20
CA ALA A 12 7.42 7.53 -8.44
C ALA A 12 8.66 8.22 -9.01
N SER A 13 9.72 7.48 -9.33
CA SER A 13 10.92 8.02 -9.99
C SER A 13 10.61 8.61 -11.36
N ALA A 14 9.81 7.93 -12.19
CA ALA A 14 9.43 8.40 -13.50
C ALA A 14 8.60 9.69 -13.42
N LYS A 15 7.66 9.78 -12.47
CA LYS A 15 6.88 10.99 -12.20
C LYS A 15 7.75 12.16 -11.74
N ALA A 16 8.76 11.91 -10.89
CA ALA A 16 9.72 12.94 -10.52
C ALA A 16 10.51 13.45 -11.74
N GLY A 17 10.91 12.53 -12.64
CA GLY A 17 11.54 12.87 -13.91
C GLY A 17 10.62 13.65 -14.85
N ASP A 18 9.34 13.30 -14.94
CA ASP A 18 8.36 14.06 -15.73
C ASP A 18 8.29 15.53 -15.29
N ARG A 19 8.40 15.78 -13.97
CA ARG A 19 8.45 17.13 -13.39
C ARG A 19 9.73 17.88 -13.71
N ILE A 20 10.89 17.22 -13.61
CA ILE A 20 12.20 17.78 -14.00
C ILE A 20 12.18 18.23 -15.47
N LEU A 21 11.56 17.44 -16.35
CA LEU A 21 11.41 17.79 -17.76
C LEU A 21 10.28 18.81 -18.03
N SER A 22 9.43 19.10 -17.03
CA SER A 22 8.20 19.89 -17.16
C SER A 22 7.26 19.40 -18.26
N VAL A 23 7.11 18.08 -18.38
CA VAL A 23 6.25 17.48 -19.41
C VAL A 23 4.96 16.93 -18.82
N LYS A 24 3.87 17.12 -19.57
CA LYS A 24 2.66 16.31 -19.40
C LYS A 24 2.81 15.07 -20.25
N ILE A 25 2.80 13.89 -19.63
CA ILE A 25 2.89 12.63 -20.38
C ILE A 25 1.63 12.39 -21.22
N PRO A 26 1.72 11.66 -22.34
CA PRO A 26 0.54 11.25 -23.10
C PRO A 26 -0.49 10.47 -22.27
N ALA A 27 -1.77 10.61 -22.61
CA ALA A 27 -2.87 9.92 -21.91
C ALA A 27 -2.68 8.39 -21.90
N ALA A 28 -2.27 7.81 -23.03
CA ALA A 28 -1.93 6.40 -23.15
C ALA A 28 -0.84 5.97 -22.16
N ALA A 29 0.22 6.77 -22.03
CA ALA A 29 1.30 6.50 -21.08
C ALA A 29 0.83 6.54 -19.62
N GLU A 30 -0.04 7.50 -19.28
CA GLU A 30 -0.64 7.57 -17.95
C GLU A 30 -1.48 6.32 -17.64
N LYS A 31 -2.37 5.93 -18.56
CA LYS A 31 -3.23 4.75 -18.43
C LYS A 31 -2.40 3.48 -18.28
N LEU A 32 -1.35 3.33 -19.07
CA LEU A 32 -0.45 2.16 -18.98
C LEU A 32 0.32 2.13 -17.65
N ARG A 33 0.78 3.28 -17.14
CA ARG A 33 1.40 3.36 -15.80
C ARG A 33 0.42 3.03 -14.68
N ARG A 34 -0.85 3.46 -14.81
CA ARG A 34 -1.93 3.08 -13.88
C ARG A 34 -2.15 1.57 -13.89
N LEU A 35 -2.27 0.96 -15.07
CA LEU A 35 -2.42 -0.49 -15.23
C LEU A 35 -1.28 -1.27 -14.56
N MET A 36 -0.03 -0.83 -14.76
CA MET A 36 1.13 -1.44 -14.10
C MET A 36 1.04 -1.34 -12.57
N ASN A 37 0.58 -0.20 -12.03
CA ASN A 37 0.42 -0.05 -10.59
C ASN A 37 -0.71 -0.93 -10.02
N LEU A 38 -1.80 -1.13 -10.75
CA LEU A 38 -2.86 -2.07 -10.35
C LEU A 38 -2.33 -3.50 -10.26
N GLY A 39 -1.54 -3.95 -11.25
CA GLY A 39 -0.84 -5.24 -11.19
C GLY A 39 0.09 -5.35 -9.97
N GLN A 40 0.79 -4.27 -9.65
CA GLN A 40 1.66 -4.16 -8.46
C GLN A 40 0.89 -4.22 -7.14
N ILE A 41 -0.30 -3.62 -7.05
CA ILE A 41 -1.20 -3.70 -5.89
C ILE A 41 -1.67 -5.14 -5.71
N ILE A 42 -2.22 -5.76 -6.77
CA ILE A 42 -2.73 -7.13 -6.71
C ILE A 42 -1.67 -8.10 -6.22
N GLN A 43 -0.48 -8.10 -6.86
CA GLN A 43 0.54 -9.09 -6.51
C GLN A 43 1.11 -8.89 -5.09
N SER A 44 1.24 -7.64 -4.66
CA SER A 44 1.78 -7.32 -3.33
C SER A 44 0.77 -7.66 -2.23
N HIS A 45 -0.50 -7.31 -2.43
CA HIS A 45 -1.54 -7.63 -1.47
C HIS A 45 -1.80 -9.13 -1.39
N ALA A 46 -1.77 -9.84 -2.52
CA ALA A 46 -1.87 -11.29 -2.54
C ALA A 46 -0.68 -11.96 -1.83
N LEU A 47 0.54 -11.46 -2.02
CA LEU A 47 1.70 -11.92 -1.25
C LEU A 47 1.48 -11.71 0.26
N SER A 48 1.15 -10.49 0.67
CA SER A 48 1.00 -10.14 2.08
C SER A 48 -0.11 -10.94 2.77
N PHE A 49 -1.29 -10.99 2.15
CA PHE A 49 -2.44 -11.65 2.73
C PHE A 49 -2.25 -13.17 2.76
N PHE A 50 -1.98 -13.82 1.62
CA PHE A 50 -1.98 -15.28 1.55
C PHE A 50 -0.70 -15.94 2.05
N HIS A 51 0.47 -15.30 1.89
CA HIS A 51 1.74 -15.93 2.23
C HIS A 51 2.25 -15.54 3.62
N LEU A 52 1.94 -14.33 4.09
CA LEU A 52 2.52 -13.79 5.33
C LEU A 52 1.51 -13.74 6.49
N SER A 53 0.25 -13.44 6.20
CA SER A 53 -0.78 -13.22 7.23
C SER A 53 -1.71 -14.41 7.40
N ALA A 54 -2.11 -15.05 6.30
CA ALA A 54 -3.05 -16.18 6.34
C ALA A 54 -2.63 -17.35 7.21
N PRO A 55 -1.34 -17.71 7.33
CA PRO A 55 -0.94 -18.73 8.28
C PRO A 55 -1.39 -18.45 9.72
N ASP A 56 -1.39 -17.19 10.17
CA ASP A 56 -1.83 -16.86 11.54
C ASP A 56 -3.30 -17.18 11.76
N PHE A 57 -4.16 -16.75 10.84
CA PHE A 57 -5.60 -16.84 11.06
C PHE A 57 -6.24 -18.13 10.54
N LEU A 58 -5.55 -18.87 9.64
CA LEU A 58 -6.00 -20.20 9.20
C LEU A 58 -5.56 -21.31 10.16
N LEU A 59 -4.39 -21.18 10.78
CA LEU A 59 -3.81 -22.21 11.64
C LEU A 59 -3.98 -21.87 13.12
N GLY A 60 -4.16 -20.60 13.46
CA GLY A 60 -4.33 -20.09 14.81
C GLY A 60 -3.09 -19.35 15.31
N MET A 61 -3.32 -18.30 16.11
CA MET A 61 -2.24 -17.49 16.68
C MET A 61 -1.30 -18.28 17.59
N ASP A 62 -1.78 -19.39 18.15
CA ASP A 62 -1.06 -20.26 19.09
C ASP A 62 -0.53 -21.54 18.43
N SER A 63 -0.62 -21.66 17.09
CA SER A 63 -0.13 -22.84 16.37
C SER A 63 1.40 -22.91 16.35
N ASP A 64 1.96 -24.12 16.31
CA ASP A 64 3.40 -24.38 16.25
C ASP A 64 4.09 -23.58 15.12
N PRO A 65 5.11 -22.75 15.43
CA PRO A 65 5.89 -22.00 14.44
C PRO A 65 6.41 -22.82 13.26
N ALA A 66 6.76 -24.09 13.48
CA ALA A 66 7.24 -24.99 12.43
C ALA A 66 6.17 -25.23 11.34
N SER A 67 4.90 -25.11 11.71
CA SER A 67 3.75 -25.29 10.81
C SER A 67 3.07 -23.97 10.41
N ARG A 68 3.25 -22.88 11.19
CA ARG A 68 2.60 -21.57 10.98
C ARG A 68 3.20 -20.77 9.82
N ASN A 69 3.16 -21.36 8.63
CA ASN A 69 3.72 -20.82 7.40
C ASN A 69 2.87 -21.23 6.19
N ILE A 70 3.31 -20.82 4.99
CA ILE A 70 2.58 -21.10 3.75
C ILE A 70 2.38 -22.60 3.49
N PHE A 71 3.29 -23.47 3.91
CA PHE A 71 3.15 -24.92 3.71
C PHE A 71 2.06 -25.50 4.60
N GLY A 72 1.97 -25.04 5.85
CA GLY A 72 0.86 -25.38 6.74
C GLY A 72 -0.49 -24.89 6.19
N ALA A 73 -0.52 -23.66 5.66
CA ALA A 73 -1.72 -23.12 5.01
C ALA A 73 -2.13 -23.95 3.78
N ILE A 74 -1.18 -24.37 2.95
CA ILE A 74 -1.43 -25.27 1.80
C ILE A 74 -1.95 -26.63 2.28
N ALA A 75 -1.39 -27.20 3.35
CA ALA A 75 -1.85 -28.47 3.88
C ALA A 75 -3.27 -28.39 4.46
N ARG A 76 -3.62 -27.26 5.07
CA ARG A 76 -4.93 -27.02 5.70
C ARG A 76 -6.03 -26.69 4.69
N GLU A 77 -5.78 -25.73 3.79
CA GLU A 77 -6.74 -25.25 2.79
C GLU A 77 -6.04 -25.06 1.42
N PRO A 78 -5.81 -26.16 0.66
CA PRO A 78 -5.01 -26.12 -0.56
C PRO A 78 -5.52 -25.14 -1.63
N GLU A 79 -6.83 -25.12 -1.88
CA GLU A 79 -7.41 -24.28 -2.93
C GLU A 79 -7.39 -22.79 -2.57
N PHE A 80 -7.55 -22.46 -1.28
CA PHE A 80 -7.40 -21.09 -0.79
C PHE A 80 -5.95 -20.60 -0.99
N ALA A 81 -4.97 -21.40 -0.57
CA ALA A 81 -3.56 -21.05 -0.69
C ALA A 81 -3.12 -20.96 -2.17
N ARG A 82 -3.54 -21.91 -3.02
CA ARG A 82 -3.28 -21.87 -4.47
C ARG A 82 -3.94 -20.68 -5.14
N GLY A 83 -5.15 -20.29 -4.72
CA GLY A 83 -5.79 -19.06 -5.16
C GLY A 83 -4.91 -17.83 -4.92
N GLY A 84 -4.32 -17.71 -3.73
CA GLY A 84 -3.35 -16.66 -3.42
C GLY A 84 -2.14 -16.62 -4.35
N ILE A 85 -1.61 -17.80 -4.71
CA ILE A 85 -0.50 -17.92 -5.67
C ILE A 85 -0.93 -17.44 -7.07
N ARG A 86 -2.13 -17.83 -7.53
CA ARG A 86 -2.66 -17.46 -8.86
C ARG A 86 -3.00 -15.97 -8.96
N LEU A 87 -3.51 -15.37 -7.88
CA LEU A 87 -3.68 -13.91 -7.76
C LEU A 87 -2.35 -13.18 -7.84
N ARG A 88 -1.34 -13.64 -7.09
CA ARG A 88 0.00 -13.05 -7.15
C ARG A 88 0.60 -13.17 -8.56
N GLN A 89 0.43 -14.32 -9.19
CA GLN A 89 0.88 -14.57 -10.56
C GLN A 89 0.21 -13.61 -11.55
N PHE A 90 -1.10 -13.37 -11.44
CA PHE A 90 -1.83 -12.46 -12.32
C PHE A 90 -1.26 -11.04 -12.28
N GLY A 91 -1.09 -10.45 -11.08
CA GLY A 91 -0.50 -9.11 -10.96
C GLY A 91 0.93 -9.05 -11.51
N GLN A 92 1.74 -10.10 -11.30
CA GLN A 92 3.10 -10.19 -11.85
C GLN A 92 3.13 -10.35 -13.38
N GLU A 93 2.15 -11.03 -13.96
CA GLU A 93 2.03 -11.18 -15.41
C GLU A 93 1.67 -9.86 -16.08
N ILE A 94 0.78 -9.04 -15.49
CA ILE A 94 0.51 -7.68 -15.98
C ILE A 94 1.81 -6.86 -16.01
N ILE A 95 2.58 -6.90 -14.91
CA ILE A 95 3.87 -6.19 -14.83
C ILE A 95 4.84 -6.69 -15.91
N LYS A 96 4.91 -8.00 -16.15
CA LYS A 96 5.78 -8.58 -17.18
C LYS A 96 5.32 -8.22 -18.60
N LEU A 97 4.02 -8.26 -18.88
CA LEU A 97 3.45 -7.96 -20.19
C LEU A 97 3.74 -6.51 -20.60
N LEU A 98 3.72 -5.59 -19.64
CA LEU A 98 4.09 -4.19 -19.89
C LEU A 98 5.61 -3.99 -19.85
N GLY A 99 6.27 -4.49 -18.80
CA GLY A 99 7.65 -4.11 -18.46
C GLY A 99 8.74 -5.11 -18.86
N GLY A 100 8.40 -6.16 -19.62
CA GLY A 100 9.29 -7.25 -20.07
C GLY A 100 9.68 -8.25 -18.98
N GLN A 101 9.67 -7.83 -17.71
CA GLN A 101 10.05 -8.65 -16.56
C GLN A 101 9.19 -8.38 -15.32
N LYS A 102 9.08 -9.38 -14.46
CA LYS A 102 8.24 -9.36 -13.25
C LYS A 102 8.79 -8.44 -12.16
N ILE A 103 10.11 -8.41 -12.00
CA ILE A 103 10.80 -7.68 -10.92
C ILE A 103 11.80 -6.72 -11.56
N HIS A 104 11.81 -5.48 -11.07
CA HIS A 104 12.65 -4.38 -11.58
C HIS A 104 12.44 -4.02 -13.06
N PRO A 105 11.21 -3.91 -13.59
CA PRO A 105 11.01 -3.50 -14.98
C PRO A 105 11.64 -2.12 -15.25
N ALA A 106 12.17 -1.93 -16.45
CA ALA A 106 12.83 -0.69 -16.87
C ALA A 106 12.00 0.08 -17.91
N TRP A 107 10.67 0.08 -17.73
CA TRP A 107 9.71 0.44 -18.77
C TRP A 107 9.08 1.84 -18.65
N ALA A 108 8.79 2.31 -17.43
CA ALA A 108 8.37 3.69 -17.25
C ALA A 108 9.61 4.61 -17.24
N VAL A 109 9.54 5.69 -18.00
CA VAL A 109 10.65 6.62 -18.22
C VAL A 109 10.15 8.06 -18.13
N PRO A 110 11.02 9.05 -17.83
CA PRO A 110 10.63 10.46 -17.95
C PRO A 110 10.04 10.76 -19.34
N GLY A 111 8.85 11.37 -19.34
CA GLY A 111 8.03 11.66 -20.51
C GLY A 111 6.95 10.64 -20.84
N GLY A 112 6.95 9.45 -20.22
CA GLY A 112 5.89 8.45 -20.44
C GLY A 112 6.35 7.00 -20.23
N VAL A 113 6.18 6.16 -21.25
CA VAL A 113 6.52 4.72 -21.21
C VAL A 113 7.20 4.27 -22.53
N ARG A 114 7.85 3.11 -22.53
CA ARG A 114 8.62 2.62 -23.69
C ARG A 114 7.77 1.92 -24.74
N GLU A 115 6.92 0.98 -24.32
CA GLU A 115 6.09 0.16 -25.20
C GLU A 115 4.62 0.18 -24.78
N PRO A 116 3.67 0.01 -25.72
CA PRO A 116 2.25 -0.16 -25.39
C PRO A 116 1.98 -1.56 -24.83
N LEU A 117 0.74 -1.80 -24.40
CA LEU A 117 0.25 -3.17 -24.22
C LEU A 117 0.03 -3.80 -25.60
N SER A 118 0.36 -5.09 -25.78
CA SER A 118 0.03 -5.81 -27.02
C SER A 118 -1.41 -6.34 -26.96
N GLU A 119 -2.02 -6.62 -28.12
CA GLU A 119 -3.37 -7.21 -28.18
C GLU A 119 -3.42 -8.61 -27.55
N GLU A 120 -2.36 -9.40 -27.72
CA GLU A 120 -2.22 -10.70 -27.06
C GLU A 120 -2.12 -10.53 -25.54
N GLY A 121 -1.38 -9.51 -25.07
CA GLY A 121 -1.28 -9.18 -23.66
C GLY A 121 -2.62 -8.73 -23.08
N ARG A 122 -3.37 -7.88 -23.81
CA ARG A 122 -4.72 -7.44 -23.44
C ARG A 122 -5.68 -8.63 -23.33
N THR A 123 -5.66 -9.53 -24.31
CA THR A 123 -6.48 -10.76 -24.34
C THR A 123 -6.12 -11.68 -23.17
N HIS A 124 -4.83 -11.92 -22.94
CA HIS A 124 -4.35 -12.73 -21.81
C HIS A 124 -4.82 -12.21 -20.46
N ILE A 125 -4.79 -10.88 -20.23
CA ILE A 125 -5.29 -10.31 -18.98
C ILE A 125 -6.79 -10.52 -18.88
N ARG A 126 -7.55 -10.24 -19.95
CA ARG A 126 -9.01 -10.37 -19.98
C ARG A 126 -9.47 -11.80 -19.65
N ASP A 127 -8.86 -12.80 -20.27
CA ASP A 127 -9.23 -14.20 -20.12
C ASP A 127 -9.04 -14.72 -18.69
N ARG A 128 -8.15 -14.09 -17.92
CA ARG A 128 -7.88 -14.46 -16.52
C ARG A 128 -8.79 -13.75 -15.51
N LEU A 129 -9.50 -12.68 -15.89
CA LEU A 129 -10.35 -11.90 -14.98
C LEU A 129 -11.38 -12.73 -14.21
N PRO A 130 -12.15 -13.65 -14.84
CA PRO A 130 -13.15 -14.43 -14.11
C PRO A 130 -12.56 -15.28 -12.98
N GLU A 131 -11.38 -15.87 -13.22
CA GLU A 131 -10.69 -16.72 -12.24
C GLU A 131 -10.22 -15.90 -11.03
N VAL A 132 -9.57 -14.75 -11.28
CA VAL A 132 -9.00 -13.92 -10.21
C VAL A 132 -10.10 -13.20 -9.42
N GLN A 133 -11.18 -12.78 -10.07
CA GLN A 133 -12.33 -12.20 -9.40
C GLN A 133 -12.99 -13.23 -8.46
N LYS A 134 -13.23 -14.46 -8.94
CA LYS A 134 -13.74 -15.54 -8.08
C LYS A 134 -12.81 -15.77 -6.89
N THR A 135 -11.50 -15.82 -7.14
CA THR A 135 -10.51 -16.09 -6.09
C THR A 135 -10.51 -15.02 -4.99
N VAL A 136 -10.57 -13.72 -5.34
CA VAL A 136 -10.63 -12.66 -4.30
C VAL A 136 -11.97 -12.66 -3.56
N MET A 137 -13.08 -12.97 -4.25
CA MET A 137 -14.40 -13.09 -3.61
C MET A 137 -14.46 -14.25 -2.61
N ASP A 138 -13.90 -15.41 -2.98
CA ASP A 138 -13.77 -16.57 -2.08
C ASP A 138 -12.89 -16.22 -0.86
N ALA A 139 -11.80 -15.48 -1.07
CA ALA A 139 -10.92 -15.03 0.01
C ALA A 139 -11.58 -14.02 0.96
N LEU A 140 -12.37 -13.08 0.42
CA LEU A 140 -13.19 -12.14 1.20
C LEU A 140 -14.20 -12.89 2.07
N ALA A 141 -14.93 -13.84 1.48
CA ALA A 141 -15.89 -14.67 2.21
C ALA A 141 -15.21 -15.48 3.31
N ARG A 142 -14.06 -16.11 3.02
CA ARG A 142 -13.30 -16.89 4.00
C ARG A 142 -12.79 -16.01 5.13
N PHE A 143 -12.20 -14.86 4.82
CA PHE A 143 -11.73 -13.91 5.84
C PHE A 143 -12.86 -13.46 6.76
N LYS A 144 -14.02 -13.07 6.20
CA LYS A 144 -15.20 -12.68 6.97
C LYS A 144 -15.71 -13.80 7.88
N SER A 145 -15.67 -15.05 7.44
CA SER A 145 -16.08 -16.20 8.25
C SER A 145 -15.21 -16.38 9.50
N LEU A 146 -13.92 -16.03 9.41
CA LEU A 146 -12.95 -16.16 10.50
C LEU A 146 -12.99 -15.01 11.50
N LEU A 147 -13.60 -13.87 11.17
CA LEU A 147 -13.57 -12.67 12.02
C LEU A 147 -14.08 -12.92 13.44
N LYS A 148 -15.07 -13.81 13.61
CA LYS A 148 -15.63 -14.15 14.93
C LYS A 148 -14.60 -14.82 15.86
N GLU A 149 -13.65 -15.56 15.29
CA GLU A 149 -12.62 -16.28 16.04
C GLU A 149 -11.48 -15.34 16.49
N TYR A 150 -11.34 -14.19 15.83
CA TYR A 150 -10.28 -13.20 16.06
C TYR A 150 -10.80 -11.88 16.62
N GLU A 151 -11.95 -11.89 17.29
CA GLU A 151 -12.51 -10.68 17.92
C GLU A 151 -11.53 -10.03 18.93
N PRO A 152 -10.80 -10.78 19.79
CA PRO A 152 -9.81 -10.17 20.69
C PRO A 152 -8.69 -9.44 19.95
N GLU A 153 -8.16 -10.04 18.89
CA GLU A 153 -7.14 -9.44 18.03
C GLU A 153 -7.71 -8.24 17.26
N ALA A 154 -8.92 -8.35 16.71
CA ALA A 154 -9.61 -7.26 16.03
C ALA A 154 -9.85 -6.06 16.95
N GLN A 155 -10.13 -6.27 18.23
CA GLN A 155 -10.32 -5.19 19.19
C GLN A 155 -9.00 -4.60 19.71
N THR A 156 -7.91 -5.36 19.66
CA THR A 156 -6.64 -4.99 20.31
C THR A 156 -5.57 -4.50 19.33
N PHE A 157 -5.54 -5.00 18.09
CA PHE A 157 -4.44 -4.73 17.17
C PHE A 157 -4.55 -3.31 16.60
N GLY A 158 -3.84 -2.36 17.20
CA GLY A 158 -3.74 -1.01 16.69
C GLY A 158 -5.04 -0.22 16.74
N ASN A 159 -5.93 -0.56 17.67
CA ASN A 159 -7.22 0.09 17.84
C ASN A 159 -7.09 1.29 18.77
N PHE A 160 -6.59 2.40 18.22
CA PHE A 160 -6.44 3.68 18.91
C PHE A 160 -6.69 4.84 17.94
N PRO A 161 -6.95 6.07 18.42
CA PRO A 161 -7.12 7.22 17.54
C PRO A 161 -5.85 7.63 16.79
N SER A 162 -5.98 7.97 15.51
CA SER A 162 -4.93 8.58 14.67
C SER A 162 -5.55 9.31 13.47
N LEU A 163 -4.73 9.97 12.68
CA LEU A 163 -5.11 10.38 11.33
C LEU A 163 -4.94 9.24 10.32
N PHE A 164 -5.57 9.38 9.16
CA PHE A 164 -5.41 8.54 7.98
C PHE A 164 -5.07 9.42 6.78
N MET A 165 -4.05 9.03 6.00
CA MET A 165 -3.56 9.79 4.86
C MET A 165 -3.46 8.90 3.62
N GLY A 166 -3.75 9.50 2.46
CA GLY A 166 -3.51 8.92 1.15
C GLY A 166 -3.93 9.86 0.02
N LEU A 167 -3.68 9.43 -1.21
CA LEU A 167 -4.19 10.10 -2.41
C LEU A 167 -5.71 9.94 -2.53
N ILE A 168 -6.37 10.99 -3.02
CA ILE A 168 -7.76 10.98 -3.47
C ILE A 168 -7.86 11.43 -4.92
N GLY A 169 -8.73 10.76 -5.67
CA GLY A 169 -9.07 11.08 -7.04
C GLY A 169 -10.11 12.18 -7.13
N LYS A 170 -10.60 12.42 -8.34
CA LYS A 170 -11.74 13.32 -8.57
C LYS A 170 -12.94 12.88 -7.73
N ASP A 171 -13.68 13.84 -7.19
CA ASP A 171 -14.87 13.62 -6.36
C ASP A 171 -14.63 12.79 -5.06
N GLY A 172 -13.36 12.56 -4.71
CA GLY A 172 -12.95 11.77 -3.55
C GLY A 172 -12.88 10.27 -3.82
N GLU A 173 -12.75 9.84 -5.08
CA GLU A 173 -12.57 8.43 -5.42
C GLU A 173 -11.27 7.84 -4.86
N TRP A 174 -11.27 6.52 -4.65
CA TRP A 174 -10.06 5.75 -4.39
C TRP A 174 -9.06 5.95 -5.53
N GLU A 175 -7.85 6.38 -5.19
CA GLU A 175 -6.82 6.74 -6.16
C GLU A 175 -5.49 6.15 -5.73
N HIS A 176 -4.71 5.70 -6.71
CA HIS A 176 -3.48 4.95 -6.47
C HIS A 176 -2.25 5.45 -7.24
N TYR A 177 -2.44 6.35 -8.20
CA TYR A 177 -1.42 6.80 -9.13
C TYR A 177 -1.20 8.30 -9.08
N ASP A 178 -2.25 9.13 -9.20
CA ASP A 178 -2.13 10.59 -9.22
C ASP A 178 -3.36 11.28 -8.65
N GLY A 179 -3.17 12.22 -7.74
CA GLY A 179 -4.27 12.87 -7.02
C GLY A 179 -3.79 13.90 -6.00
N LYS A 180 -4.71 14.35 -5.14
CA LYS A 180 -4.39 15.23 -4.00
C LYS A 180 -4.31 14.42 -2.71
N ILE A 181 -3.64 14.96 -1.70
CA ILE A 181 -3.57 14.33 -0.38
C ILE A 181 -4.76 14.78 0.47
N ARG A 182 -5.36 13.83 1.19
CA ARG A 182 -6.38 14.06 2.21
C ARG A 182 -5.94 13.45 3.54
N PHE A 183 -6.24 14.14 4.64
CA PHE A 183 -6.16 13.65 6.01
C PHE A 183 -7.57 13.55 6.62
N VAL A 184 -7.89 12.40 7.23
CA VAL A 184 -9.13 12.17 7.98
C VAL A 184 -8.79 11.69 9.38
N ASP A 185 -9.50 12.16 10.40
CA ASP A 185 -9.34 11.70 11.78
C ASP A 185 -10.11 10.39 12.05
N SER A 186 -9.92 9.82 13.24
CA SER A 186 -10.63 8.62 13.67
C SER A 186 -12.16 8.75 13.71
N GLY A 187 -12.68 9.97 13.87
CA GLY A 187 -14.12 10.26 13.86
C GLY A 187 -14.71 10.33 12.46
N GLY A 188 -13.89 10.39 11.41
CA GLY A 188 -14.32 10.55 10.02
C GLY A 188 -14.34 12.00 9.55
N ASN A 189 -13.83 12.95 10.36
CA ASN A 189 -13.74 14.35 9.97
C ASN A 189 -12.54 14.57 9.07
N ILE A 190 -12.72 15.34 8.00
CA ILE A 190 -11.63 15.76 7.12
C ILE A 190 -10.83 16.85 7.85
N ILE A 191 -9.57 16.57 8.13
CA ILE A 191 -8.64 17.48 8.82
C ILE A 191 -7.91 18.38 7.82
N ALA A 192 -7.55 17.83 6.66
CA ALA A 192 -7.02 18.57 5.54
C ALA A 192 -7.40 17.89 4.23
N ASP A 193 -7.73 18.68 3.21
CA ASP A 193 -8.19 18.17 1.92
C ASP A 193 -7.53 18.89 0.77
N GLY A 194 -7.46 18.22 -0.38
CA GLY A 194 -6.97 18.83 -1.62
C GLY A 194 -5.51 19.29 -1.59
N LEU A 195 -4.70 18.76 -0.67
CA LEU A 195 -3.30 19.17 -0.55
C LEU A 195 -2.49 18.72 -1.76
N GLU A 196 -1.64 19.59 -2.28
CA GLU A 196 -0.73 19.26 -3.37
C GLU A 196 0.29 18.22 -2.90
N ALA A 197 0.22 17.01 -3.47
CA ALA A 197 1.07 15.90 -3.06
C ALA A 197 2.57 16.21 -3.23
N THR A 198 2.93 17.06 -4.20
CA THR A 198 4.31 17.50 -4.43
C THR A 198 4.85 18.41 -3.33
N GLU A 199 3.96 19.10 -2.60
CA GLU A 199 4.29 20.02 -1.51
C GLU A 199 4.32 19.32 -0.13
N TYR A 200 4.66 18.03 -0.11
CA TYR A 200 4.59 17.20 1.10
C TYR A 200 5.34 17.75 2.32
N ARG A 201 6.38 18.57 2.11
CA ARG A 201 7.17 19.18 3.18
C ARG A 201 6.36 20.16 4.04
N GLU A 202 5.26 20.70 3.51
CA GLU A 202 4.37 21.60 4.24
C GLU A 202 3.56 20.85 5.31
N PHE A 203 3.28 19.57 5.10
CA PHE A 203 2.39 18.80 5.96
C PHE A 203 2.97 17.50 6.54
N ILE A 204 4.13 17.03 6.07
CA ILE A 204 4.85 15.87 6.62
C ILE A 204 6.21 16.32 7.14
N ALA A 205 6.53 15.92 8.37
CA ALA A 205 7.87 16.00 8.95
C ALA A 205 8.30 14.62 9.44
N GLU A 206 9.61 14.36 9.51
CA GLU A 206 10.16 13.09 9.98
C GLU A 206 11.04 13.30 11.22
N ALA A 207 10.72 12.63 12.33
CA ALA A 207 11.59 12.57 13.49
C ALA A 207 12.52 11.35 13.44
N VAL A 208 13.59 11.40 14.23
CA VAL A 208 14.52 10.28 14.44
C VAL A 208 14.53 9.95 15.92
N GLU A 209 14.54 8.66 16.24
CA GLU A 209 14.73 8.18 17.61
C GLU A 209 16.04 7.36 17.68
N PRO A 210 16.76 7.39 18.81
CA PRO A 210 18.08 6.77 18.92
C PRO A 210 18.08 5.23 18.84
N TRP A 211 16.91 4.60 18.98
CA TRP A 211 16.75 3.15 19.04
C TRP A 211 16.24 2.53 17.73
N SER A 212 16.05 3.32 16.66
CA SER A 212 15.64 2.79 15.36
C SER A 212 16.21 3.59 14.20
N TYR A 213 16.71 2.90 13.19
CA TYR A 213 17.06 3.52 11.90
C TYR A 213 15.82 3.97 11.11
N LEU A 214 14.65 3.40 11.43
CA LEU A 214 13.41 3.81 10.78
C LEU A 214 12.94 5.13 11.39
N LYS A 215 12.82 6.16 10.55
CA LYS A 215 12.28 7.47 10.96
C LYS A 215 10.82 7.37 11.39
N PHE A 216 10.32 8.46 11.98
CA PHE A 216 8.97 8.58 12.51
C PHE A 216 8.25 9.77 11.86
N PRO A 217 7.68 9.59 10.65
CA PRO A 217 6.89 10.62 9.99
C PRO A 217 5.63 10.98 10.78
N PHE A 218 5.29 12.26 10.82
CA PHE A 218 4.09 12.78 11.47
C PHE A 218 3.49 13.95 10.67
N TYR A 219 2.21 14.20 10.90
CA TYR A 219 1.49 15.34 10.34
C TYR A 219 1.97 16.63 11.01
N ARG A 220 2.76 17.40 10.26
CA ARG A 220 3.53 18.56 10.74
C ARG A 220 2.68 19.58 11.51
N PRO A 221 1.45 19.96 11.07
CA PRO A 221 0.65 20.95 11.79
C PRO A 221 0.21 20.54 13.20
N LEU A 222 0.16 19.24 13.51
CA LEU A 222 -0.18 18.74 14.86
C LEU A 222 1.04 18.34 15.68
N GLY A 223 2.25 18.46 15.13
CA GLY A 223 3.49 18.16 15.84
C GLY A 223 3.76 16.67 16.09
N TYR A 224 4.96 16.38 16.55
CA TYR A 224 5.37 15.03 16.93
C TYR A 224 4.66 14.63 18.24
N PRO A 225 4.13 13.39 18.37
CA PRO A 225 3.54 12.94 19.62
C PRO A 225 4.50 13.09 20.81
N ALA A 226 4.04 13.70 21.90
CA ALA A 226 4.83 13.88 23.11
C ALA A 226 5.27 12.52 23.69
N LYS A 227 6.50 12.43 24.20
CA LYS A 227 7.07 11.19 24.77
C LYS A 227 6.36 10.72 26.04
N GLU A 228 5.75 11.65 26.78
CA GLU A 228 5.21 11.42 28.13
C GLU A 228 3.69 11.18 28.14
N ASP A 229 2.96 11.67 27.12
CA ASP A 229 1.50 11.57 27.02
C ASP A 229 1.11 10.56 25.93
N HIS A 230 1.01 9.28 26.27
CA HIS A 230 0.66 8.20 25.32
C HIS A 230 -0.76 8.29 24.69
N CYS A 231 -1.53 9.35 24.95
CA CYS A 231 -2.97 9.42 24.68
C CYS A 231 -3.53 10.80 24.34
N ARG A 232 -2.76 11.75 23.77
CA ARG A 232 -3.41 12.94 23.18
C ARG A 232 -4.06 12.59 21.85
N ILE A 233 -5.32 13.01 21.69
CA ILE A 233 -6.07 13.01 20.42
C ILE A 233 -5.41 14.00 19.43
N GLU A 234 -4.85 15.09 19.95
CA GLU A 234 -4.01 16.05 19.23
C GLU A 234 -2.58 15.52 19.07
N SER A 235 -2.40 14.54 18.20
CA SER A 235 -1.07 14.06 17.82
C SER A 235 -0.96 14.00 16.30
N GLY A 236 0.20 14.33 15.75
CA GLY A 236 0.48 14.17 14.33
C GLY A 236 0.62 12.72 13.87
N ILE A 237 0.27 11.71 14.68
CA ILE A 237 0.32 10.30 14.25
C ILE A 237 -0.71 10.10 13.14
N TYR A 238 -0.25 9.61 11.99
CA TYR A 238 -1.11 9.21 10.90
C TYR A 238 -0.78 7.79 10.43
N ARG A 239 -1.71 7.22 9.67
CA ARG A 239 -1.58 5.91 9.05
C ARG A 239 -1.78 6.01 7.55
N VAL A 240 -1.05 5.18 6.80
CA VAL A 240 -1.12 5.06 5.33
C VAL A 240 -1.37 3.61 4.93
N GLY A 241 -1.64 3.39 3.64
CA GLY A 241 -1.88 2.07 3.07
C GLY A 241 -3.37 1.75 2.93
N PRO A 242 -3.74 0.48 2.74
CA PRO A 242 -5.09 0.10 2.32
C PRO A 242 -6.16 0.56 3.33
N LEU A 243 -5.94 0.38 4.64
CA LEU A 243 -6.90 0.85 5.65
C LEU A 243 -7.14 2.36 5.54
N ALA A 244 -6.06 3.14 5.43
CA ALA A 244 -6.15 4.58 5.32
C ALA A 244 -6.88 5.01 4.04
N ARG A 245 -6.55 4.40 2.90
CA ARG A 245 -7.18 4.72 1.61
C ARG A 245 -8.69 4.45 1.61
N LEU A 246 -9.15 3.37 2.25
CA LEU A 246 -10.59 3.08 2.38
C LEU A 246 -11.30 4.00 3.40
N ASN A 247 -10.59 4.44 4.43
CA ASN A 247 -11.10 5.41 5.40
C ASN A 247 -11.26 6.82 4.79
N ILE A 248 -10.37 7.24 3.87
CA ILE A 248 -10.38 8.62 3.32
C ILE A 248 -11.17 8.79 2.02
N CYS A 249 -11.29 7.72 1.21
CA CYS A 249 -12.03 7.80 -0.05
C CYS A 249 -13.53 7.94 0.26
N ARG A 250 -14.31 8.53 -0.64
CA ARG A 250 -15.78 8.52 -0.53
C ARG A 250 -16.34 7.21 -1.10
N GLN A 251 -15.81 6.81 -2.24
CA GLN A 251 -16.17 5.62 -2.99
C GLN A 251 -14.93 5.04 -3.69
N ILE A 252 -14.97 3.78 -4.07
CA ILE A 252 -14.01 3.14 -4.96
C ILE A 252 -14.39 3.39 -6.42
N GLY A 253 -15.68 3.43 -6.73
CA GLY A 253 -16.19 3.64 -8.09
C GLY A 253 -16.31 2.35 -8.90
N THR A 254 -16.32 1.18 -8.25
CA THR A 254 -16.60 -0.12 -8.87
C THR A 254 -17.60 -0.94 -8.05
N PRO A 255 -18.56 -1.64 -8.66
CA PRO A 255 -19.75 -2.13 -7.96
C PRO A 255 -19.49 -3.12 -6.81
N LEU A 256 -18.60 -4.09 -7.00
CA LEU A 256 -18.32 -5.11 -6.00
C LEU A 256 -17.44 -4.54 -4.89
N ALA A 257 -16.39 -3.79 -5.24
CA ALA A 257 -15.54 -3.15 -4.25
C ALA A 257 -16.28 -2.11 -3.41
N ASP A 258 -17.21 -1.33 -3.99
CA ASP A 258 -18.04 -0.39 -3.23
C ASP A 258 -19.01 -1.08 -2.27
N ARG A 259 -19.47 -2.29 -2.60
CA ARG A 259 -20.25 -3.12 -1.68
C ARG A 259 -19.42 -3.52 -0.47
N GLU A 260 -18.20 -3.99 -0.72
CA GLU A 260 -17.27 -4.37 0.34
C GLU A 260 -16.80 -3.16 1.17
N LEU A 261 -16.63 -1.99 0.55
CA LEU A 261 -16.30 -0.75 1.26
C LEU A 261 -17.37 -0.37 2.27
N ARG A 262 -18.67 -0.52 1.93
CA ARG A 262 -19.77 -0.27 2.87
C ARG A 262 -19.70 -1.20 4.07
N GLU A 263 -19.57 -2.51 3.84
CA GLU A 263 -19.45 -3.49 4.93
C GLU A 263 -18.18 -3.29 5.78
N PHE A 264 -17.08 -2.88 5.15
CA PHE A 264 -15.86 -2.50 5.87
C PHE A 264 -16.11 -1.34 6.83
N ARG A 265 -16.84 -0.31 6.41
CA ARG A 265 -17.16 0.86 7.25
C ARG A 265 -18.03 0.51 8.44
N ASP A 266 -18.87 -0.52 8.33
CA ASP A 266 -19.68 -1.02 9.46
C ASP A 266 -18.82 -1.60 10.61
N ARG A 267 -17.52 -1.82 10.38
CA ARG A 267 -16.56 -2.27 11.41
C ARG A 267 -16.01 -1.13 12.28
N GLY A 268 -16.38 0.11 11.99
CA GLY A 268 -15.95 1.29 12.73
C GLY A 268 -17.12 2.21 13.10
N ARG A 269 -16.86 3.16 13.99
CA ARG A 269 -17.74 4.32 14.21
C ARG A 269 -16.98 5.55 13.71
N GLY A 270 -17.42 6.11 12.58
CA GLY A 270 -16.63 7.09 11.82
C GLY A 270 -15.68 6.37 10.86
N THR A 271 -14.44 6.16 11.27
CA THR A 271 -13.45 5.36 10.51
C THR A 271 -13.22 3.98 11.14
N VAL A 272 -12.65 3.06 10.36
CA VAL A 272 -12.18 1.77 10.87
C VAL A 272 -10.78 1.96 11.47
N ASN A 273 -10.69 1.92 12.80
CA ASN A 273 -9.46 2.25 13.53
C ASN A 273 -8.55 1.06 13.79
N SER A 274 -9.09 -0.16 13.93
CA SER A 274 -8.27 -1.32 14.22
C SER A 274 -7.38 -1.67 13.03
N SER A 275 -6.07 -1.77 13.30
CA SER A 275 -5.09 -2.17 12.31
C SER A 275 -5.28 -3.60 11.82
N PHE A 276 -6.00 -4.45 12.58
CA PHE A 276 -6.39 -5.78 12.11
C PHE A 276 -7.11 -5.73 10.75
N PHE A 277 -7.95 -4.71 10.53
CA PHE A 277 -8.72 -4.58 9.29
C PHE A 277 -7.92 -4.10 8.08
N TYR A 278 -6.61 -3.85 8.20
CA TYR A 278 -5.74 -3.77 7.02
C TYR A 278 -5.80 -5.06 6.19
N HIS A 279 -5.99 -6.23 6.81
CA HIS A 279 -6.17 -7.50 6.08
C HIS A 279 -7.39 -7.47 5.19
N TYR A 280 -8.52 -7.00 5.72
CA TYR A 280 -9.73 -6.82 4.94
C TYR A 280 -9.53 -5.77 3.83
N ALA A 281 -8.98 -4.61 4.17
CA ALA A 281 -8.77 -3.53 3.23
C ALA A 281 -7.88 -3.93 2.05
N ARG A 282 -6.85 -4.77 2.25
CA ARG A 282 -6.04 -5.33 1.15
C ARG A 282 -6.86 -6.17 0.17
N LEU A 283 -7.75 -7.02 0.68
CA LEU A 283 -8.61 -7.84 -0.19
C LEU A 283 -9.58 -6.97 -1.00
N ILE A 284 -10.14 -5.92 -0.37
CA ILE A 284 -10.99 -4.93 -1.06
C ILE A 284 -10.21 -4.22 -2.16
N GLU A 285 -8.95 -3.84 -1.92
CA GLU A 285 -8.12 -3.21 -2.95
C GLU A 285 -7.69 -4.16 -4.06
N ILE A 286 -7.54 -5.47 -3.79
CA ILE A 286 -7.35 -6.47 -4.86
C ILE A 286 -8.60 -6.48 -5.75
N LEU A 287 -9.80 -6.54 -5.14
CA LEU A 287 -11.07 -6.54 -5.88
C LEU A 287 -11.25 -5.26 -6.69
N ALA A 288 -11.01 -4.09 -6.08
CA ALA A 288 -11.03 -2.79 -6.75
C ALA A 288 -10.06 -2.74 -7.94
N ALA A 289 -8.85 -3.27 -7.76
CA ALA A 289 -7.86 -3.32 -8.83
C ALA A 289 -8.29 -4.23 -9.98
N ILE A 290 -8.89 -5.39 -9.70
CA ILE A 290 -9.42 -6.30 -10.72
C ILE A 290 -10.54 -5.63 -11.52
N GLU A 291 -11.55 -5.03 -10.85
CA GLU A 291 -12.65 -4.34 -11.53
C GLU A 291 -12.16 -3.12 -12.33
N ARG A 292 -11.18 -2.36 -11.81
CA ARG A 292 -10.58 -1.24 -12.57
C ARG A 292 -9.77 -1.73 -13.77
N ILE A 293 -9.05 -2.85 -13.66
CA ILE A 293 -8.37 -3.45 -14.82
C ILE A 293 -9.40 -3.84 -15.88
N GLU A 294 -10.49 -4.52 -15.51
CA GLU A 294 -11.56 -4.90 -16.43
C GLU A 294 -12.09 -3.69 -17.23
N ILE A 295 -12.40 -2.58 -16.54
CA ILE A 295 -12.83 -1.34 -17.18
C ILE A 295 -11.75 -0.77 -18.10
N MET A 296 -10.49 -0.72 -17.64
CA MET A 296 -9.39 -0.16 -18.41
C MET A 296 -9.07 -0.98 -19.66
N LEU A 297 -9.29 -2.29 -19.64
CA LEU A 297 -9.07 -3.15 -20.80
C LEU A 297 -10.03 -2.86 -21.95
N GLU A 298 -11.05 -2.01 -21.81
CA GLU A 298 -11.90 -1.57 -22.93
C GLU A 298 -11.32 -0.34 -23.66
N ASP A 299 -10.34 0.34 -23.06
CA ASP A 299 -9.75 1.56 -23.58
C ASP A 299 -8.68 1.28 -24.65
N SER A 300 -8.90 1.81 -25.87
CA SER A 300 -7.97 1.64 -26.99
C SER A 300 -6.63 2.38 -26.79
N ASP A 301 -6.55 3.35 -25.88
CA ASP A 301 -5.30 4.05 -25.59
C ASP A 301 -4.22 3.11 -25.03
N LEU A 302 -4.59 1.97 -24.44
CA LEU A 302 -3.61 0.98 -23.97
C LEU A 302 -2.75 0.39 -25.09
N LEU A 303 -3.24 0.46 -26.34
CA LEU A 303 -2.55 -0.03 -27.54
C LEU A 303 -1.88 1.10 -28.33
N SER A 304 -2.06 2.35 -27.90
CA SER A 304 -1.56 3.52 -28.63
C SER A 304 -0.03 3.58 -28.62
N HIS A 305 0.56 3.97 -29.74
CA HIS A 305 2.01 4.21 -29.84
C HIS A 305 2.41 5.65 -29.45
N HIS A 306 1.46 6.52 -29.13
CA HIS A 306 1.76 7.87 -28.63
C HIS A 306 2.05 7.84 -27.13
N LEU A 307 3.27 7.44 -26.77
CA LEU A 307 3.62 7.01 -25.42
C LEU A 307 4.62 7.89 -24.68
N ARG A 308 5.23 8.85 -25.37
CA ARG A 308 6.31 9.65 -24.78
C ARG A 308 6.29 11.10 -25.23
N ALA A 309 6.23 12.01 -24.28
CA ALA A 309 6.60 13.41 -24.45
C ALA A 309 8.14 13.54 -24.31
N LYS A 310 8.74 14.44 -25.09
CA LYS A 310 10.18 14.74 -25.03
C LYS A 310 10.37 16.21 -24.72
N ALA A 311 11.25 16.50 -23.77
CA ALA A 311 11.74 17.83 -23.46
C ALA A 311 13.11 17.68 -22.80
N ASP A 312 13.86 18.78 -22.72
CA ASP A 312 15.06 18.87 -21.91
C ASP A 312 14.72 19.24 -20.46
N ILE A 313 15.75 19.38 -19.63
CA ILE A 313 15.60 19.78 -18.23
C ILE A 313 15.06 21.20 -18.18
N ASN A 314 13.85 21.34 -17.64
CA ASN A 314 13.17 22.63 -17.50
C ASN A 314 12.98 23.02 -16.03
N GLN A 315 13.21 22.09 -15.10
CA GLN A 315 13.17 22.30 -13.65
C GLN A 315 14.29 21.50 -12.98
N LEU A 316 14.93 22.11 -11.98
CA LEU A 316 16.03 21.50 -11.22
C LEU A 316 15.54 20.69 -10.00
N GLU A 317 14.24 20.68 -9.74
CA GLU A 317 13.60 19.97 -8.62
C GLU A 317 12.34 19.27 -9.11
N GLY A 318 12.16 18.01 -8.73
CA GLY A 318 11.00 17.21 -9.14
C GLY A 318 10.56 16.24 -8.06
N VAL A 319 9.25 16.24 -7.78
CA VAL A 319 8.62 15.33 -6.83
C VAL A 319 7.65 14.41 -7.58
N GLY A 320 7.87 13.11 -7.44
CA GLY A 320 6.97 12.07 -7.90
C GLY A 320 6.28 11.41 -6.72
N VAL A 321 4.95 11.31 -6.80
CA VAL A 321 4.12 10.70 -5.76
C VAL A 321 3.23 9.63 -6.36
N SER A 322 3.06 8.51 -5.67
CA SER A 322 2.08 7.47 -6.02
C SER A 322 1.66 6.71 -4.76
N GLU A 323 0.59 5.93 -4.82
CA GLU A 323 0.30 4.96 -3.76
C GLU A 323 1.02 3.65 -4.09
N ALA A 324 2.05 3.36 -3.30
CA ALA A 324 2.54 1.99 -3.20
C ALA A 324 1.49 1.14 -2.47
N PRO A 325 1.54 -0.21 -2.60
CA PRO A 325 0.60 -1.09 -1.89
C PRO A 325 0.53 -0.79 -0.39
N ARG A 326 1.66 -0.43 0.22
CA ARG A 326 1.81 -0.19 1.67
C ARG A 326 1.53 1.24 2.11
N GLY A 327 1.19 2.15 1.19
CA GLY A 327 0.93 3.57 1.48
C GLY A 327 1.56 4.53 0.46
N THR A 328 1.36 5.82 0.69
CA THR A 328 1.85 6.89 -0.18
C THR A 328 3.37 6.86 -0.27
N LEU A 329 3.93 7.04 -1.45
CA LEU A 329 5.35 6.98 -1.73
C LEU A 329 5.78 8.30 -2.37
N PHE A 330 6.79 8.94 -1.79
CA PHE A 330 7.35 10.20 -2.30
C PHE A 330 8.80 9.98 -2.75
N HIS A 331 9.07 10.31 -4.01
CA HIS A 331 10.40 10.41 -4.58
C HIS A 331 10.67 11.87 -4.90
N HIS A 332 11.68 12.48 -4.26
CA HIS A 332 12.01 13.87 -4.45
C HIS A 332 13.49 14.01 -4.86
N TYR A 333 13.71 14.56 -6.05
CA TYR A 333 15.04 14.72 -6.63
C TYR A 333 15.35 16.19 -6.89
N ARG A 334 16.62 16.55 -6.70
CA ARG A 334 17.22 17.76 -7.23
C ARG A 334 18.36 17.39 -8.16
N VAL A 335 18.42 18.06 -9.31
CA VAL A 335 19.44 17.84 -10.34
C VAL A 335 20.13 19.16 -10.67
N ASP A 336 21.31 19.09 -11.30
CA ASP A 336 21.93 20.24 -11.95
C ASP A 336 21.41 20.44 -13.40
N GLU A 337 21.93 21.46 -14.10
CA GLU A 337 21.58 21.74 -15.50
C GLU A 337 21.85 20.59 -16.48
N ASN A 338 22.67 19.61 -16.10
CA ASN A 338 23.00 18.44 -16.91
C ASN A 338 22.19 17.20 -16.50
N GLY A 339 21.33 17.31 -15.49
CA GLY A 339 20.47 16.22 -15.01
C GLY A 339 21.16 15.28 -14.02
N ILE A 340 22.34 15.65 -13.53
CA ILE A 340 23.05 14.86 -12.52
C ILE A 340 22.38 15.11 -11.17
N ILE A 341 22.03 14.03 -10.47
CA ILE A 341 21.37 14.08 -9.16
C ILE A 341 22.30 14.72 -8.13
N GLN A 342 21.85 15.81 -7.52
CA GLN A 342 22.54 16.55 -6.46
C GLN A 342 21.97 16.22 -5.08
N LYS A 343 20.65 16.00 -4.97
CA LYS A 343 19.98 15.60 -3.72
C LYS A 343 18.83 14.64 -3.98
N VAL A 344 18.62 13.74 -3.02
CA VAL A 344 17.50 12.80 -3.00
C VAL A 344 16.86 12.83 -1.63
N ASN A 345 15.53 12.96 -1.58
CA ASN A 345 14.74 12.64 -0.41
C ASN A 345 13.66 11.61 -0.77
N LEU A 346 13.50 10.59 0.06
CA LEU A 346 12.52 9.53 -0.13
C LEU A 346 11.70 9.39 1.15
N ILE A 347 10.38 9.60 1.06
CA ILE A 347 9.45 9.21 2.14
C ILE A 347 8.74 7.96 1.67
N ILE A 348 9.10 6.85 2.30
CA ILE A 348 8.66 5.53 1.88
C ILE A 348 7.40 5.12 2.63
N ALA A 349 6.50 4.44 1.91
CA ALA A 349 5.20 3.97 2.38
C ALA A 349 5.20 3.43 3.82
N THR A 350 5.88 2.29 4.06
CA THR A 350 5.87 1.64 5.38
C THR A 350 6.46 2.52 6.49
N GLY A 351 7.45 3.35 6.20
CA GLY A 351 8.07 4.20 7.23
C GLY A 351 7.10 5.16 7.88
N GLN A 352 6.06 5.58 7.16
CA GLN A 352 5.01 6.46 7.69
C GLN A 352 4.11 5.77 8.72
N ASN A 353 4.02 4.44 8.69
CA ASN A 353 3.29 3.67 9.69
C ASN A 353 4.13 3.36 10.95
N ASN A 354 5.38 3.83 11.05
CA ASN A 354 6.27 3.43 12.14
C ASN A 354 5.73 3.79 13.54
N LEU A 355 5.21 5.01 13.72
CA LEU A 355 4.56 5.41 14.97
C LEU A 355 3.37 4.50 15.32
N ALA A 356 2.54 4.18 14.32
CA ALA A 356 1.38 3.31 14.49
C ALA A 356 1.79 1.87 14.82
N MET A 357 2.82 1.33 14.15
CA MET A 357 3.35 -0.01 14.43
C MET A 357 3.86 -0.13 15.87
N ASN A 358 4.66 0.84 16.34
CA ASN A 358 5.15 0.84 17.73
C ASN A 358 4.00 0.90 18.74
N ARG A 359 2.99 1.74 18.48
CA ARG A 359 1.82 1.85 19.35
C ARG A 359 0.97 0.57 19.35
N THR A 360 0.85 -0.11 18.21
CA THR A 360 0.19 -1.41 18.11
C THR A 360 0.92 -2.48 18.92
N VAL A 361 2.25 -2.56 18.82
CA VAL A 361 3.05 -3.48 19.64
C VAL A 361 2.84 -3.23 21.12
N ALA A 362 2.89 -1.96 21.55
CA ALA A 362 2.64 -1.58 22.94
C ALA A 362 1.22 -1.96 23.41
N GLN A 363 0.20 -1.76 22.56
CA GLN A 363 -1.19 -2.13 22.87
C GLN A 363 -1.36 -3.64 23.03
N ILE A 364 -0.79 -4.43 22.13
CA ILE A 364 -0.82 -5.90 22.18
C ILE A 364 -0.09 -6.41 23.43
N ALA A 365 1.11 -5.88 23.70
CA ALA A 365 1.88 -6.25 24.88
C ALA A 365 1.09 -5.99 26.17
N ARG A 366 0.48 -4.81 26.31
CA ARG A 366 -0.33 -4.47 27.49
C ARG A 366 -1.56 -5.37 27.68
N HIS A 367 -2.15 -5.88 26.60
CA HIS A 367 -3.36 -6.70 26.67
C HIS A 367 -3.05 -8.20 26.90
N PHE A 368 -2.06 -8.73 26.19
CA PHE A 368 -1.81 -10.18 26.12
C PHE A 368 -0.69 -10.66 27.06
N VAL A 369 0.22 -9.80 27.53
CA VAL A 369 1.23 -10.20 28.52
C VAL A 369 0.57 -10.34 29.89
N ARG A 370 0.54 -11.56 30.43
CA ARG A 370 0.02 -11.88 31.76
C ARG A 370 1.10 -12.60 32.57
N GLY A 371 1.79 -11.86 33.43
CA GLY A 371 2.87 -12.39 34.28
C GLY A 371 4.24 -12.45 33.59
N GLU A 372 5.19 -13.13 34.24
CA GLU A 372 6.61 -13.13 33.83
C GLU A 372 6.92 -14.05 32.64
N LYS A 373 6.09 -15.07 32.41
CA LYS A 373 6.29 -16.01 31.30
C LYS A 373 5.54 -15.51 30.07
N ILE A 374 6.28 -15.29 28.98
CA ILE A 374 5.71 -14.87 27.70
C ILE A 374 5.57 -16.10 26.79
N PRO A 375 4.35 -16.59 26.53
CA PRO A 375 4.14 -17.75 25.66
C PRO A 375 4.37 -17.40 24.19
N GLU A 376 4.72 -18.41 23.37
CA GLU A 376 4.97 -18.27 21.94
C GLU A 376 3.82 -17.56 21.21
N GLY A 377 2.57 -17.99 21.43
CA GLY A 377 1.41 -17.38 20.77
C GLY A 377 1.19 -15.90 21.12
N MET A 378 1.73 -15.42 22.26
CA MET A 378 1.74 -13.99 22.58
C MET A 378 2.79 -13.25 21.74
N LEU A 379 4.00 -13.79 21.61
CA LEU A 379 5.03 -13.25 20.73
C LEU A 379 4.54 -13.20 19.28
N ASN A 380 3.86 -14.26 18.83
CA ASN A 380 3.24 -14.28 17.51
C ASN A 380 2.21 -13.17 17.32
N ARG A 381 1.38 -12.87 18.33
CA ARG A 381 0.42 -11.76 18.25
C ARG A 381 1.12 -10.40 18.10
N VAL A 382 2.28 -10.21 18.72
CA VAL A 382 3.10 -9.00 18.49
C VAL A 382 3.53 -8.93 17.02
N GLU A 383 4.05 -10.03 16.47
CA GLU A 383 4.44 -10.11 15.06
C GLU A 383 3.25 -9.99 14.10
N ALA A 384 2.09 -10.54 14.45
CA ALA A 384 0.85 -10.44 13.69
C ALA A 384 0.33 -8.99 13.67
N GLY A 385 0.43 -8.28 14.79
CA GLY A 385 0.14 -6.84 14.88
C GLY A 385 1.03 -6.00 13.97
N ILE A 386 2.29 -6.40 13.79
CA ILE A 386 3.21 -5.78 12.81
C ILE A 386 2.83 -6.17 11.39
N ARG A 387 2.58 -7.46 11.11
CA ARG A 387 2.15 -7.97 9.79
C ARG A 387 0.83 -7.35 9.33
N ALA A 388 -0.02 -6.92 10.26
CA ALA A 388 -1.22 -6.16 9.96
C ALA A 388 -0.93 -4.90 9.13
N PHE A 389 0.27 -4.30 9.19
CA PHE A 389 0.64 -3.16 8.34
C PHE A 389 1.32 -3.53 7.02
N ASP A 390 1.58 -4.83 6.77
CA ASP A 390 2.40 -5.32 5.65
C ASP A 390 3.73 -4.57 5.51
N PRO A 391 4.58 -4.50 6.56
CA PRO A 391 5.74 -3.63 6.54
C PRO A 391 6.79 -4.12 5.54
N CYS A 392 7.25 -3.22 4.66
CA CYS A 392 8.47 -3.42 3.91
C CYS A 392 9.64 -2.70 4.59
N LEU A 393 10.34 -3.42 5.49
CA LEU A 393 11.45 -2.84 6.24
C LEU A 393 12.64 -2.50 5.32
N SER A 394 12.95 -3.36 4.34
CA SER A 394 13.98 -3.07 3.32
C SER A 394 13.66 -1.82 2.49
N CYS A 395 12.37 -1.52 2.28
CA CYS A 395 11.97 -0.27 1.64
C CYS A 395 12.16 0.93 2.56
N SER A 396 12.07 0.77 3.87
CA SER A 396 11.92 1.90 4.78
C SER A 396 13.25 2.33 5.42
N THR A 397 14.28 1.51 5.30
CA THR A 397 15.65 1.83 5.70
C THR A 397 16.59 1.67 4.50
N HIS A 398 17.34 2.72 4.16
CA HIS A 398 18.33 2.71 3.07
C HIS A 398 19.75 2.91 3.62
N ALA A 399 20.05 2.30 4.76
CA ALA A 399 21.39 2.34 5.31
C ALA A 399 22.34 1.53 4.42
N ALA A 400 23.47 2.12 4.04
CA ALA A 400 24.63 1.37 3.55
C ALA A 400 25.18 0.54 4.72
N GLY A 401 24.68 -0.69 4.86
CA GLY A 401 25.02 -1.54 6.00
C GLY A 401 26.39 -2.19 5.85
N GLN A 402 27.30 -1.91 6.78
CA GLN A 402 27.94 -3.00 7.51
C GLN A 402 26.92 -3.45 8.56
N MET A 403 26.50 -4.72 8.51
CA MET A 403 25.76 -5.31 9.63
C MET A 403 26.70 -5.41 10.85
N PRO A 404 26.20 -5.23 12.08
CA PRO A 404 26.93 -5.60 13.29
C PRO A 404 27.37 -7.07 13.26
#